data_AF-G3IQI1-F1
#
_entry.id   AF-G3IQI1-F1
#
_cell.length_a   1.000
_cell.length_b   1.000
_cell.length_c   1.000
_cell.angle_alpha   90.00
_cell.angle_beta   90.00
_cell.angle_gamma   90.00
#
_symmetry.space_group_name_H-M   'P 1'
#
loop_
_entity.id
_entity.type
_entity.pdbx_description
1 polymer ?
#
loop_
_entity_poly.entity_id
_entity_poly.type
_entity_poly.pdbx_seq_one_letter_code
_entity_poly.pdbx_strand_id
1 'polypeptide(L)'
;MTVAGLADAIIVTGWYTAPAKRVEAFEFADGLQVTAETLAALDVTPLQGSAGNDPLSGTDYRNIILAGAGDDLLIGNGGNDDLHGETSTDTYRLSRGGGADQVFEVEGETSMIEVSAYNVTRLTGTRVGEDLLLGVTDAGDSLTLKNFYTLNHDWQVKDQTGVPRELSALLAENAAYRANRSEMDRVQESFIAGIQDTVIQAYQAQGMVLQAENFFDNILVENTESTHV
;
A
#
# COMPACT_ATOMS: atom_id res chain seq x y z
N MET A 1 3.21 19.84 -9.31
CA MET A 1 1.88 19.68 -9.93
C MET A 1 2.05 18.81 -11.16
N THR A 2 1.32 17.70 -11.26
CA THR A 2 1.20 16.92 -12.49
C THR A 2 -0.13 17.30 -13.15
N VAL A 3 -0.11 17.55 -14.45
CA VAL A 3 -1.33 17.74 -15.23
C VAL A 3 -1.76 16.37 -15.74
N ALA A 4 -2.99 15.95 -15.47
CA ALA A 4 -3.47 14.63 -15.84
C ALA A 4 -3.30 14.38 -17.35
N GLY A 5 -2.57 13.31 -17.70
CA GLY A 5 -2.32 12.91 -19.11
C GLY A 5 -1.00 13.38 -19.71
N LEU A 6 -0.17 14.14 -18.99
CA LEU A 6 1.16 14.57 -19.45
C LEU A 6 2.25 14.18 -18.44
N ALA A 7 3.42 13.77 -18.96
CA ALA A 7 4.59 13.39 -18.15
C ALA A 7 5.35 14.61 -17.57
N ASP A 8 4.86 15.82 -17.82
CA ASP A 8 5.51 17.05 -17.40
C ASP A 8 5.15 17.41 -15.97
N ALA A 9 6.18 17.77 -15.19
CA ALA A 9 6.06 18.23 -13.82
C ALA A 9 6.77 19.58 -13.67
N ILE A 10 6.11 20.50 -12.98
CA ILE A 10 6.74 21.73 -12.48
C ILE A 10 6.93 21.57 -10.97
N ILE A 11 8.18 21.74 -10.53
CA ILE A 11 8.58 21.77 -9.12
C ILE A 11 8.78 23.21 -8.70
N VAL A 12 8.02 23.68 -7.72
CA VAL A 12 8.19 25.01 -7.13
C VAL A 12 8.92 24.87 -5.80
N THR A 13 10.18 25.27 -5.77
CA THR A 13 11.02 25.15 -4.57
C THR A 13 10.72 26.24 -3.56
N GLY A 14 10.54 25.87 -2.28
CA GLY A 14 10.38 26.83 -1.19
C GLY A 14 8.97 27.42 -1.03
N TRP A 15 7.98 26.88 -1.73
CA TRP A 15 6.56 27.27 -1.63
C TRP A 15 6.06 27.36 -0.18
N TYR A 16 6.44 26.38 0.65
CA TYR A 16 6.03 26.28 2.04
C TYR A 16 6.93 27.05 3.02
N THR A 17 8.07 27.59 2.56
CA THR A 17 9.06 28.21 3.45
C THR A 17 8.82 29.68 3.74
N ALA A 18 8.20 30.42 2.81
CA ALA A 18 7.85 31.82 3.00
C ALA A 18 6.76 32.24 2.01
N PRO A 19 5.80 33.11 2.40
CA PRO A 19 4.78 33.62 1.48
C PRO A 19 5.38 34.26 0.22
N ALA A 20 6.53 34.93 0.34
CA ALA A 20 7.25 35.56 -0.78
C ALA A 20 7.83 34.58 -1.80
N LYS A 21 7.80 33.27 -1.55
CA LYS A 21 8.26 32.22 -2.47
C LYS A 21 7.11 31.45 -3.14
N ARG A 22 5.86 31.87 -2.90
CA ARG A 22 4.68 31.29 -3.55
C ARG A 22 4.47 31.97 -4.90
N VAL A 23 3.92 31.23 -5.86
CA VAL A 23 3.40 31.79 -7.13
C VAL A 23 1.99 32.31 -6.85
N GLU A 24 1.67 33.54 -7.26
CA GLU A 24 0.38 34.14 -6.94
C GLU A 24 -0.81 33.45 -7.62
N ALA A 25 -0.63 32.94 -8.84
CA ALA A 25 -1.59 32.12 -9.54
C ALA A 25 -0.96 31.30 -10.67
N PHE A 26 -1.54 30.14 -10.94
CA PHE A 26 -1.36 29.40 -12.19
C PHE A 26 -2.54 29.69 -13.10
N GLU A 27 -2.28 30.15 -14.32
CA GLU A 27 -3.29 30.40 -15.34
C GLU A 27 -3.20 29.32 -16.42
N PHE A 28 -4.33 28.70 -16.71
CA PHE A 28 -4.45 27.69 -17.75
C PHE A 28 -4.98 28.30 -19.04
N ALA A 29 -4.76 27.61 -20.17
CA ALA A 29 -5.12 28.12 -21.49
C ALA A 29 -6.63 28.32 -21.69
N ASP A 30 -7.47 27.72 -20.84
CA ASP A 30 -8.92 27.90 -20.80
C ASP A 30 -9.35 29.12 -19.94
N GLY A 31 -8.39 29.84 -19.36
CA GLY A 31 -8.63 30.98 -18.49
C GLY A 31 -8.91 30.60 -17.03
N LEU A 32 -8.85 29.32 -16.66
CA LEU A 32 -8.90 28.91 -15.26
C LEU A 32 -7.68 29.46 -14.53
N GLN A 33 -7.91 30.11 -13.39
CA GLN A 33 -6.85 30.54 -12.48
C GLN A 33 -6.92 29.74 -11.18
N VAL A 34 -5.80 29.10 -10.85
CA VAL A 34 -5.57 28.45 -9.56
C VAL A 34 -4.66 29.36 -8.74
N THR A 35 -5.22 30.11 -7.80
CA THR A 35 -4.46 31.13 -7.04
C THR A 35 -3.65 30.51 -5.91
N ALA A 36 -2.67 31.25 -5.39
CA ALA A 36 -1.95 30.89 -4.17
C ALA A 36 -2.89 30.67 -2.98
N GLU A 37 -4.01 31.38 -2.94
CA GLU A 37 -5.05 31.24 -1.93
C GLU A 37 -5.83 29.94 -2.12
N THR A 38 -6.23 29.62 -3.35
CA THR A 38 -6.84 28.33 -3.68
C THR A 38 -5.91 27.17 -3.35
N LEU A 39 -4.61 27.29 -3.65
CA LEU A 39 -3.61 26.26 -3.34
C LEU A 39 -3.27 26.18 -1.85
N ALA A 40 -3.28 27.31 -1.14
CA ALA A 40 -3.12 27.32 0.31
C ALA A 40 -4.34 26.71 1.02
N ALA A 41 -5.53 26.85 0.43
CA ALA A 41 -6.75 26.21 0.91
C ALA A 41 -6.82 24.71 0.61
N LEU A 42 -5.95 24.18 -0.26
CA LEU A 42 -5.76 22.72 -0.42
C LEU A 42 -5.01 22.08 0.76
N ASP A 43 -4.59 22.87 1.75
CA ASP A 43 -3.92 22.47 3.00
C ASP A 43 -2.93 21.30 2.84
N VAL A 44 -1.99 21.52 1.92
CA VAL A 44 -0.87 20.63 1.59
C VAL A 44 0.26 20.71 2.63
N THR A 45 0.09 21.49 3.70
CA THR A 45 0.97 21.44 4.87
C THR A 45 0.67 20.19 5.68
N PRO A 46 1.68 19.41 6.10
CA PRO A 46 1.43 18.26 6.94
C PRO A 46 0.66 18.66 8.20
N LEU A 47 -0.41 17.91 8.52
CA LEU A 47 -1.08 18.00 9.81
C LEU A 47 -0.13 17.39 10.84
N GLN A 48 0.34 18.20 11.79
CA GLN A 48 1.32 17.78 12.77
C GLN A 48 0.69 17.71 14.15
N GLY A 49 0.77 16.55 14.80
CA GLY A 49 0.44 16.39 16.21
C GLY A 49 1.59 16.84 17.12
N SER A 50 1.47 16.47 18.38
CA SER A 50 2.30 16.94 19.49
C SER A 50 3.18 15.81 20.03
N ALA A 51 3.55 15.89 21.30
CA ALA A 51 4.28 14.81 21.98
C ALA A 51 3.39 14.04 22.97
N GLY A 52 2.07 14.22 22.88
CA GLY A 52 1.09 13.44 23.61
C GLY A 52 -0.04 13.03 22.69
N ASN A 53 -0.95 12.22 23.22
CA ASN A 53 -2.00 11.56 22.47
C ASN A 53 -2.95 12.54 21.78
N ASP A 54 -2.94 12.55 20.46
CA ASP A 54 -3.66 13.48 19.60
C ASP A 54 -4.72 12.79 18.73
N PRO A 55 -5.96 13.32 18.70
CA PRO A 55 -6.93 12.96 17.69
C PRO A 55 -6.72 13.81 16.43
N LEU A 56 -6.08 13.22 15.42
CA LEU A 56 -5.73 13.87 14.16
C LEU A 56 -6.69 13.46 13.05
N SER A 57 -7.32 14.47 12.44
CA SER A 57 -8.32 14.29 11.39
C SER A 57 -7.97 15.14 10.19
N GLY A 58 -7.74 14.48 9.05
CA GLY A 58 -7.53 15.11 7.75
C GLY A 58 -8.81 15.71 7.17
N THR A 59 -8.77 15.98 5.87
CA THR A 59 -9.80 16.64 5.08
C THR A 59 -10.39 15.68 4.04
N ASP A 60 -11.21 16.15 3.10
CA ASP A 60 -11.65 15.33 1.97
C ASP A 60 -10.61 15.27 0.82
N TYR A 61 -9.44 15.86 1.02
CA TYR A 61 -8.32 15.91 0.07
C TYR A 61 -7.12 15.15 0.64
N ARG A 62 -6.20 14.75 -0.24
CA ARG A 62 -4.93 14.13 0.16
C ARG A 62 -4.19 14.97 1.21
N ASN A 63 -3.93 14.36 2.36
CA ASN A 63 -3.17 14.90 3.47
C ASN A 63 -1.88 14.10 3.71
N ILE A 64 -0.96 14.74 4.42
CA ILE A 64 0.16 14.10 5.11
C ILE A 64 -0.11 14.36 6.59
N ILE A 65 -0.23 13.31 7.40
CA ILE A 65 -0.44 13.42 8.85
C ILE A 65 0.81 12.87 9.54
N LEU A 66 1.42 13.69 10.39
CA LEU A 66 2.59 13.36 11.22
C LEU A 66 2.13 13.40 12.68
N ALA A 67 1.97 12.24 13.31
CA ALA A 67 1.29 12.17 14.59
C ALA A 67 2.13 12.71 15.76
N GLY A 68 3.42 12.43 15.74
CA GLY A 68 4.33 12.86 16.79
C GLY A 68 4.62 11.73 17.76
N ALA A 69 4.72 12.05 19.04
CA ALA A 69 4.84 11.02 20.06
C ALA A 69 3.53 10.92 20.84
N GLY A 70 3.24 9.74 21.38
CA GLY A 70 2.02 9.48 22.15
C GLY A 70 1.04 8.64 21.33
N ASP A 71 0.11 7.99 22.03
CA ASP A 71 -0.79 7.03 21.38
C ASP A 71 -1.86 7.81 20.60
N ASP A 72 -1.68 7.94 19.28
CA ASP A 72 -2.46 8.86 18.46
C ASP A 72 -3.62 8.17 17.74
N LEU A 73 -4.64 8.96 17.35
CA LEU A 73 -5.73 8.52 16.48
C LEU A 73 -5.65 9.27 15.16
N LEU A 74 -5.34 8.56 14.08
CA LEU A 74 -5.21 9.11 12.73
C LEU A 74 -6.42 8.73 11.87
N ILE A 75 -7.08 9.76 11.33
CA ILE A 75 -8.23 9.64 10.44
C ILE A 75 -7.97 10.49 9.19
N GLY A 76 -7.74 9.84 8.04
CA GLY A 76 -7.55 10.55 6.76
C GLY A 76 -8.79 11.33 6.30
N ASN A 77 -9.96 10.73 6.49
CA ASN A 77 -11.29 11.12 5.98
C ASN A 77 -11.52 10.80 4.51
N GLY A 78 -11.07 11.61 3.58
CA GLY A 78 -11.22 11.34 2.15
C GLY A 78 -9.99 11.80 1.39
N GLY A 79 -9.81 11.28 0.18
CA GLY A 79 -8.54 11.47 -0.54
C GLY A 79 -7.69 10.21 -0.42
N ASN A 80 -6.39 10.33 -0.66
CA ASN A 80 -5.45 9.22 -0.52
C ASN A 80 -4.30 9.73 0.33
N ASP A 81 -4.31 9.38 1.61
CA ASP A 81 -3.51 10.07 2.62
C ASP A 81 -2.22 9.32 2.96
N ASP A 82 -1.21 10.06 3.41
CA ASP A 82 0.01 9.50 3.99
C ASP A 82 -0.05 9.70 5.52
N LEU A 83 -0.29 8.61 6.26
CA LEU A 83 -0.51 8.60 7.70
C LEU A 83 0.73 8.06 8.42
N HIS A 84 1.42 8.91 9.18
CA HIS A 84 2.63 8.56 9.92
C HIS A 84 2.33 8.59 11.43
N GLY A 85 2.29 7.43 12.07
CA GLY A 85 2.12 7.32 13.54
C GLY A 85 3.36 7.77 14.31
N GLU A 86 4.53 7.66 13.68
CA GLU A 86 5.83 7.99 14.27
C GLU A 86 6.20 7.11 15.46
N THR A 87 5.91 7.46 16.71
CA THR A 87 6.32 6.63 17.86
C THR A 87 5.16 6.35 18.79
N SER A 88 5.18 5.17 19.40
CA SER A 88 4.21 4.62 20.35
C SER A 88 3.06 3.84 19.69
N THR A 89 1.89 3.73 20.33
CA THR A 89 0.82 2.84 19.88
C THR A 89 -0.30 3.62 19.22
N ASP A 90 -0.28 3.65 17.90
CA ASP A 90 -1.20 4.46 17.13
C ASP A 90 -2.42 3.70 16.64
N THR A 91 -3.50 4.44 16.38
CA THR A 91 -4.76 3.93 15.84
C THR A 91 -5.09 4.58 14.51
N TYR A 92 -5.24 3.77 13.47
CA TYR A 92 -5.61 4.21 12.12
C TYR A 92 -7.03 3.81 11.80
N ARG A 93 -7.88 4.76 11.40
CA ARG A 93 -9.28 4.49 11.10
C ARG A 93 -9.51 4.22 9.61
N LEU A 94 -10.00 3.02 9.30
CA LEU A 94 -10.50 2.70 7.96
C LEU A 94 -11.95 3.17 7.82
N SER A 95 -12.11 4.35 7.22
CA SER A 95 -13.40 5.04 7.05
C SER A 95 -14.09 4.71 5.72
N ARG A 96 -15.42 4.91 5.67
CA ARG A 96 -16.18 4.88 4.41
C ARG A 96 -15.90 6.13 3.60
N GLY A 97 -15.50 5.96 2.35
CA GLY A 97 -15.03 7.08 1.53
C GLY A 97 -13.64 7.57 1.92
N GLY A 98 -12.91 6.77 2.72
CA GLY A 98 -11.51 6.96 3.11
C GLY A 98 -10.58 7.15 1.93
N GLY A 99 -10.88 6.47 0.82
CA GLY A 99 -9.96 6.33 -0.29
C GLY A 99 -8.81 5.39 0.05
N ALA A 100 -7.67 5.58 -0.61
CA ALA A 100 -6.54 4.65 -0.55
C ALA A 100 -5.35 5.25 0.19
N ASP A 101 -5.30 5.02 1.50
CA ASP A 101 -4.28 5.60 2.38
C ASP A 101 -3.05 4.71 2.50
N GLN A 102 -1.93 5.33 2.81
CA GLN A 102 -0.67 4.68 3.16
C GLN A 102 -0.37 4.91 4.64
N VAL A 103 0.03 3.85 5.33
CA VAL A 103 0.32 3.87 6.77
C VAL A 103 1.78 3.56 7.00
N PHE A 104 2.48 4.48 7.69
CA PHE A 104 3.89 4.41 7.98
C PHE A 104 4.12 4.31 9.49
N GLU A 105 4.82 3.25 9.88
CA GLU A 105 5.11 2.89 11.26
C GLU A 105 6.59 2.66 11.50
N VAL A 106 6.99 2.61 12.77
CA VAL A 106 8.35 2.26 13.19
C VAL A 106 8.42 0.85 13.78
N GLU A 107 9.63 0.33 13.93
CA GLU A 107 9.85 -1.04 14.39
C GLU A 107 9.67 -1.18 15.92
N GLY A 108 9.23 -2.35 16.35
CA GLY A 108 9.16 -2.74 17.76
C GLY A 108 7.90 -2.29 18.48
N GLU A 109 6.91 -1.78 17.75
CA GLU A 109 5.66 -1.24 18.29
C GLU A 109 4.45 -2.09 17.89
N THR A 110 3.31 -1.74 18.49
CA THR A 110 2.02 -2.34 18.18
C THR A 110 1.07 -1.22 17.81
N SER A 111 0.40 -1.33 16.67
CA SER A 111 -0.61 -0.36 16.23
C SER A 111 -1.95 -1.02 15.94
N MET A 112 -2.99 -0.20 15.97
CA MET A 112 -4.39 -0.61 15.88
C MET A 112 -4.99 -0.11 14.57
N ILE A 113 -5.76 -0.97 13.91
CA ILE A 113 -6.66 -0.56 12.83
C ILE A 113 -8.08 -0.56 13.38
N GLU A 114 -8.70 0.61 13.41
CA GLU A 114 -10.10 0.76 13.80
C GLU A 114 -11.01 0.60 12.58
N VAL A 115 -11.85 -0.44 12.61
CA VAL A 115 -12.79 -0.77 11.53
C VAL A 115 -14.21 -0.67 12.07
N SER A 116 -14.73 0.56 12.11
CA SER A 116 -16.08 0.84 12.61
C SER A 116 -17.12 1.00 11.51
N ALA A 117 -16.70 1.36 10.28
CA ALA A 117 -17.60 1.60 9.14
C ALA A 117 -17.91 0.34 8.29
N TYR A 118 -17.18 -0.74 8.55
CA TYR A 118 -17.19 -1.98 7.77
C TYR A 118 -17.32 -3.22 8.65
N ASN A 119 -17.84 -4.30 8.06
CA ASN A 119 -17.74 -5.61 8.67
C ASN A 119 -16.34 -6.17 8.39
N VAL A 120 -15.63 -6.62 9.42
CA VAL A 120 -14.29 -7.19 9.29
C VAL A 120 -14.21 -8.39 8.36
N THR A 121 -15.31 -9.10 8.12
CA THR A 121 -15.39 -10.19 7.12
C THR A 121 -15.29 -9.70 5.67
N ARG A 122 -15.36 -8.38 5.43
CA ARG A 122 -15.11 -7.78 4.11
C ARG A 122 -13.66 -7.35 3.91
N LEU A 123 -12.83 -7.47 4.94
CA LEU A 123 -11.42 -7.11 4.82
C LEU A 123 -10.68 -8.15 3.97
N THR A 124 -9.81 -7.66 3.10
CA THR A 124 -8.94 -8.48 2.26
C THR A 124 -7.52 -8.00 2.44
N GLY A 125 -6.59 -8.94 2.53
CA GLY A 125 -5.16 -8.67 2.48
C GLY A 125 -4.61 -9.03 1.12
N THR A 126 -3.87 -8.13 0.49
CA THR A 126 -3.10 -8.41 -0.72
C THR A 126 -1.68 -7.97 -0.50
N ARG A 127 -0.72 -8.87 -0.69
CA ARG A 127 0.70 -8.52 -0.63
C ARG A 127 1.09 -7.71 -1.86
N VAL A 128 1.71 -6.57 -1.66
CA VAL A 128 2.25 -5.70 -2.71
C VAL A 128 3.71 -5.39 -2.39
N GLY A 129 4.63 -6.19 -2.94
CA GLY A 129 6.05 -6.11 -2.57
C GLY A 129 6.26 -6.46 -1.09
N GLU A 130 6.77 -5.49 -0.33
CA GLU A 130 6.97 -5.59 1.13
C GLU A 130 5.78 -5.08 1.95
N ASP A 131 4.77 -4.51 1.28
CA ASP A 131 3.60 -3.92 1.92
C ASP A 131 2.42 -4.89 1.95
N LEU A 132 1.48 -4.63 2.87
CA LEU A 132 0.15 -5.25 2.87
C LEU A 132 -0.90 -4.21 2.48
N LEU A 133 -1.59 -4.44 1.37
CA LEU A 133 -2.82 -3.74 1.03
C LEU A 133 -3.99 -4.39 1.78
N LEU A 134 -4.50 -3.70 2.80
CA LEU A 134 -5.74 -4.03 3.50
C LEU A 134 -6.91 -3.32 2.80
N GLY A 135 -7.59 -4.01 1.90
CA GLY A 135 -8.74 -3.48 1.16
C GLY A 135 -10.08 -3.98 1.70
N VAL A 136 -11.16 -3.30 1.33
CA VAL A 136 -12.53 -3.72 1.64
C VAL A 136 -13.22 -4.21 0.36
N THR A 137 -13.85 -5.39 0.37
CA THR A 137 -14.60 -5.85 -0.81
C THR A 137 -15.75 -4.88 -1.12
N ASP A 138 -15.95 -4.56 -2.39
CA ASP A 138 -17.01 -3.66 -2.88
C ASP A 138 -16.98 -2.23 -2.28
N ALA A 139 -15.82 -1.81 -1.76
CA ALA A 139 -15.55 -0.44 -1.36
C ALA A 139 -14.12 -0.11 -1.81
N GLY A 140 -13.92 1.00 -2.52
CA GLY A 140 -12.58 1.40 -2.99
C GLY A 140 -11.63 1.83 -1.88
N ASP A 141 -12.02 1.68 -0.62
CA ASP A 141 -11.27 2.12 0.55
C ASP A 141 -10.25 1.07 0.98
N SER A 142 -9.05 1.52 1.33
CA SER A 142 -7.96 0.65 1.74
C SER A 142 -6.92 1.35 2.60
N LEU A 143 -6.24 0.58 3.44
CA LEU A 143 -4.98 0.98 4.06
C LEU A 143 -3.84 0.15 3.47
N THR A 144 -2.80 0.80 2.95
CA THR A 144 -1.56 0.14 2.58
C THR A 144 -0.59 0.25 3.75
N LEU A 145 -0.40 -0.84 4.47
CA LEU A 145 0.54 -0.92 5.59
C LEU A 145 1.95 -1.11 5.05
N LYS A 146 2.77 -0.06 5.18
CA LYS A 146 4.10 -0.01 4.57
C LYS A 146 5.07 -0.94 5.30
N ASN A 147 5.89 -1.66 4.53
CA ASN A 147 6.89 -2.60 5.03
C ASN A 147 6.30 -3.71 5.93
N PHE A 148 5.01 -4.03 5.83
CA PHE A 148 4.33 -5.00 6.69
C PHE A 148 5.06 -6.35 6.82
N TYR A 149 5.74 -6.80 5.76
CA TYR A 149 6.43 -8.10 5.75
C TYR A 149 7.91 -8.03 6.17
N THR A 150 8.47 -6.84 6.37
CA THR A 150 9.89 -6.63 6.68
C THR A 150 10.11 -5.85 7.98
N LEU A 151 9.15 -5.00 8.37
CA LEU A 151 9.13 -4.29 9.64
C LEU A 151 8.64 -5.21 10.75
N ASN A 152 9.41 -5.31 11.83
CA ASN A 152 8.95 -5.99 13.04
C ASN A 152 7.93 -5.10 13.76
N HIS A 153 6.65 -5.26 13.44
CA HIS A 153 5.56 -4.46 14.01
C HIS A 153 4.29 -5.30 14.13
N ASP A 154 3.63 -5.21 15.27
CA ASP A 154 2.43 -5.99 15.57
C ASP A 154 1.16 -5.21 15.19
N TRP A 155 0.27 -5.83 14.40
CA TRP A 155 -0.93 -5.18 13.89
C TRP A 155 -2.20 -5.78 14.49
N GLN A 156 -2.94 -4.96 15.23
CA GLN A 156 -4.25 -5.30 15.79
C GLN A 156 -5.38 -4.69 14.96
N VAL A 157 -6.54 -5.32 15.00
CA VAL A 157 -7.79 -4.80 14.44
C VAL A 157 -8.85 -4.75 15.53
N LYS A 158 -9.49 -3.60 15.66
CA LYS A 158 -10.63 -3.40 16.55
C LYS A 158 -11.84 -2.96 15.74
N ASP A 159 -12.93 -3.71 15.89
CA ASP A 159 -14.23 -3.37 15.32
C ASP A 159 -15.17 -2.78 16.39
N GLN A 160 -16.46 -2.68 16.06
CA GLN A 160 -17.49 -2.17 16.98
C GLN A 160 -17.66 -2.99 18.26
N THR A 161 -17.17 -4.24 18.32
CA THR A 161 -17.21 -5.08 19.54
C THR A 161 -16.18 -4.61 20.57
N GLY A 162 -15.17 -3.87 20.13
CA GLY A 162 -14.16 -3.26 20.97
C GLY A 162 -13.04 -4.19 21.46
N VAL A 163 -13.08 -5.49 21.12
CA VAL A 163 -12.03 -6.45 21.46
C VAL A 163 -11.01 -6.53 20.31
N PRO A 164 -9.75 -6.12 20.53
CA PRO A 164 -8.71 -6.25 19.52
C PRO A 164 -8.43 -7.70 19.12
N ARG A 165 -8.08 -7.88 17.85
CA ARG A 165 -7.66 -9.16 17.29
C ARG A 165 -6.45 -8.95 16.40
N GLU A 166 -5.54 -9.92 16.39
CA GLU A 166 -4.42 -9.96 15.44
C GLU A 166 -4.91 -9.85 13.99
N LEU A 167 -4.37 -8.90 13.23
CA LEU A 167 -4.72 -8.69 11.82
C LEU A 167 -4.46 -9.96 10.99
N SER A 168 -3.33 -10.61 11.23
CA SER A 168 -2.94 -11.84 10.53
C SER A 168 -3.92 -12.98 10.76
N ALA A 169 -4.38 -13.18 11.99
CA ALA A 169 -5.38 -14.18 12.34
C ALA A 169 -6.74 -13.86 11.72
N LEU A 170 -7.15 -12.59 11.79
CA LEU A 170 -8.41 -12.13 11.19
C LEU A 170 -8.45 -12.37 9.68
N LEU A 171 -7.36 -12.04 8.98
CA LEU A 171 -7.26 -12.28 7.54
C LEU A 171 -7.28 -13.77 7.21
N ALA A 172 -6.57 -14.62 7.98
CA ALA A 172 -6.56 -16.06 7.76
C ALA A 172 -7.95 -16.71 7.87
N GLU A 173 -8.81 -16.20 8.76
CA GLU A 173 -10.18 -16.66 8.91
C GLU A 173 -11.11 -16.19 7.78
N ASN A 174 -10.78 -15.06 7.15
CA ASN A 174 -11.65 -14.42 6.19
C ASN A 174 -11.70 -15.19 4.85
N ALA A 175 -12.88 -15.67 4.49
CA ALA A 175 -13.09 -16.40 3.25
C ALA A 175 -12.72 -15.60 1.99
N ALA A 176 -12.91 -14.27 1.98
CA ALA A 176 -12.53 -13.42 0.87
C ALA A 176 -11.01 -13.37 0.69
N TYR A 177 -10.26 -13.27 1.80
CA TYR A 177 -8.80 -13.35 1.79
C TYR A 177 -8.32 -14.73 1.31
N ARG A 178 -8.91 -15.81 1.83
CA ARG A 178 -8.56 -17.18 1.41
C ARG A 178 -8.87 -17.43 -0.07
N ALA A 179 -9.98 -16.91 -0.58
CA ALA A 179 -10.35 -17.06 -1.99
C ALA A 179 -9.36 -16.29 -2.89
N ASN A 180 -9.00 -15.06 -2.52
CA ASN A 180 -8.02 -14.27 -3.28
C ASN A 180 -6.63 -14.94 -3.27
N ARG A 181 -6.21 -15.46 -2.11
CA ARG A 181 -4.96 -16.22 -1.99
C ARG A 181 -4.99 -17.52 -2.78
N SER A 182 -6.09 -18.28 -2.71
CA SER A 182 -6.26 -19.51 -3.47
C SER A 182 -6.28 -19.29 -4.98
N GLU A 183 -6.89 -18.22 -5.47
CA GLU A 183 -6.83 -17.87 -6.90
C GLU A 183 -5.42 -17.44 -7.31
N MET A 184 -4.70 -16.68 -6.47
CA MET A 184 -3.30 -16.33 -6.73
C MET A 184 -2.41 -17.58 -6.81
N ASP A 185 -2.56 -18.50 -5.87
CA ASP A 185 -1.83 -19.77 -5.84
C ASP A 185 -2.17 -20.59 -7.11
N ARG A 186 -3.45 -20.66 -7.49
CA ARG A 186 -3.92 -21.36 -8.71
C ARG A 186 -3.38 -20.72 -10.00
N VAL A 187 -3.31 -19.40 -10.06
CA VAL A 187 -2.74 -18.66 -11.21
C VAL A 187 -1.24 -18.89 -11.29
N GLN A 188 -0.52 -18.88 -10.16
CA GLN A 188 0.90 -19.19 -10.12
C GLN A 188 1.18 -20.63 -10.57
N GLU A 189 0.44 -21.60 -10.05
CA GLU A 189 0.55 -23.01 -10.47
C GLU A 189 0.25 -23.17 -11.96
N SER A 190 -0.81 -22.55 -12.47
CA SER A 190 -1.16 -22.60 -13.88
C SER A 190 -0.10 -21.94 -14.77
N PHE A 191 0.51 -20.84 -14.32
CA PHE A 191 1.56 -20.15 -15.05
C PHE A 191 2.84 -20.98 -15.09
N ILE A 192 3.25 -21.55 -13.95
CA ILE A 192 4.41 -22.44 -13.85
C ILE A 192 4.21 -23.69 -14.72
N ALA A 193 3.04 -24.33 -14.64
CA ALA A 193 2.71 -25.49 -15.46
C ALA A 193 2.73 -25.15 -16.97
N GLY A 194 2.18 -23.99 -17.35
CA GLY A 194 2.21 -23.54 -18.75
C GLY A 194 3.62 -23.27 -19.28
N ILE A 195 4.51 -22.71 -18.45
CA ILE A 195 5.94 -22.56 -18.80
C ILE A 195 6.60 -23.93 -18.93
N GLN A 196 6.38 -24.83 -17.96
CA GLN A 196 6.93 -26.19 -17.98
C GLN A 196 6.52 -26.92 -19.25
N ASP A 197 5.24 -26.90 -19.61
CA ASP A 197 4.73 -27.52 -20.83
C ASP A 197 5.36 -26.92 -22.09
N THR A 198 5.44 -25.59 -22.17
CA THR A 198 6.04 -24.91 -23.33
C THR A 198 7.52 -25.30 -23.51
N VAL A 199 8.27 -25.34 -22.41
CA VAL A 199 9.68 -25.73 -22.44
C VAL A 199 9.82 -27.21 -22.78
N ILE A 200 9.05 -28.09 -22.15
CA ILE A 200 9.08 -29.53 -22.45
C ILE A 200 8.80 -29.78 -23.93
N GLN A 201 7.78 -29.11 -24.50
CA GLN A 201 7.47 -29.21 -25.93
C GLN A 201 8.63 -28.73 -26.82
N ALA A 202 9.29 -27.63 -26.46
CA ALA A 202 10.44 -27.11 -27.21
C ALA A 202 11.64 -28.09 -27.20
N TYR A 203 11.93 -28.71 -26.06
CA TYR A 203 13.00 -29.70 -25.93
C TYR A 203 12.66 -31.02 -26.65
N GLN A 204 11.42 -31.49 -26.56
CA GLN A 204 10.95 -32.66 -27.28
C GLN A 204 11.00 -32.46 -28.81
N ALA A 205 10.70 -31.25 -29.29
CA ALA A 205 10.85 -30.91 -30.72
C ALA A 205 12.30 -30.97 -31.21
N GLN A 206 13.28 -30.85 -30.31
CA GLN A 206 14.71 -31.03 -30.58
C GLN A 206 15.19 -32.48 -30.33
N GLY A 207 14.28 -33.40 -30.02
CA GLY A 207 14.59 -34.81 -29.75
C GLY A 207 15.14 -35.08 -28.34
N MET A 208 15.03 -34.12 -27.42
CA MET A 208 15.49 -34.25 -26.04
C MET A 208 14.35 -34.73 -25.12
N VAL A 209 14.68 -35.53 -24.10
CA VAL A 209 13.73 -36.02 -23.09
C VAL A 209 14.09 -35.42 -21.73
N LEU A 210 13.14 -34.70 -21.12
CA LEU A 210 13.26 -34.15 -19.78
C LEU A 210 12.70 -35.14 -18.75
N GLN A 211 13.45 -35.40 -17.67
CA GLN A 211 12.92 -36.13 -16.51
C GLN A 211 12.13 -35.16 -15.63
N ALA A 212 10.83 -35.38 -15.54
CA ALA A 212 9.85 -34.44 -15.00
C ALA A 212 10.00 -34.12 -13.50
N GLU A 213 10.76 -34.90 -12.74
CA GLU A 213 10.77 -34.77 -11.27
C GLU A 213 11.54 -33.53 -10.76
N ASN A 214 12.41 -32.91 -11.58
CA ASN A 214 13.33 -31.85 -11.13
C ASN A 214 13.48 -30.69 -12.13
N PHE A 215 12.38 -30.24 -12.75
CA PHE A 215 12.41 -29.26 -13.85
C PHE A 215 13.17 -27.95 -13.53
N PHE A 216 13.08 -27.43 -12.30
CA PHE A 216 13.79 -26.20 -11.90
C PHE A 216 15.19 -26.44 -11.32
N ASP A 217 15.51 -27.65 -10.84
CA ASP A 217 16.84 -27.98 -10.31
C ASP A 217 17.87 -28.26 -11.43
N ASN A 218 17.42 -28.63 -12.63
CA ASN A 218 18.28 -29.00 -13.75
C ASN A 218 18.74 -27.83 -14.65
N ILE A 219 18.34 -26.57 -14.35
CA ILE A 219 18.73 -25.40 -15.16
C ILE A 219 20.16 -24.91 -14.84
N LEU A 220 20.81 -25.43 -13.79
CA LEU A 220 22.14 -24.97 -13.32
C LEU A 220 23.33 -25.92 -13.56
N VAL A 221 23.22 -26.98 -14.38
CA VAL A 221 24.41 -27.79 -14.68
C VAL A 221 25.08 -27.30 -15.97
N GLU A 222 26.21 -26.63 -15.76
CA GLU A 222 27.08 -25.95 -16.71
C GLU A 222 27.47 -26.74 -17.96
N ASN A 223 27.57 -25.99 -19.07
CA ASN A 223 28.48 -26.23 -20.19
C ASN A 223 29.88 -26.59 -19.67
N THR A 224 30.29 -27.86 -19.75
CA THR A 224 31.69 -28.24 -19.71
C THR A 224 32.07 -29.07 -20.93
N GLU A 225 32.67 -28.33 -21.87
CA GLU A 225 33.74 -28.71 -22.78
C GLU A 225 33.49 -29.70 -23.94
N SER A 226 33.48 -29.10 -25.13
CA SER A 226 34.12 -29.60 -26.34
C SER A 226 35.58 -30.02 -26.09
N THR A 227 36.00 -31.20 -26.56
CA THR A 227 37.30 -31.33 -27.25
C THR A 227 37.34 -32.55 -28.17
N HIS A 228 37.87 -32.30 -29.37
CA HIS A 228 38.29 -33.22 -30.43
C HIS A 228 39.06 -34.46 -29.96
N VAL A 229 38.85 -35.60 -30.61
CA VAL A 229 39.71 -36.18 -31.68
C VAL A 229 38.85 -37.03 -32.62
#